data_AF-A0A9E2REK0-F1
#
_entry.id   AF-A0A9E2REK0-F1
#
_cell.length_a   1.000
_cell.length_b   1.000
_cell.length_c   1.000
_cell.angle_alpha   90.00
_cell.angle_beta   90.00
_cell.angle_gamma   90.00
#
_symmetry.space_group_name_H-M   'P 1'
#
loop_
_entity.id
_entity.type
_entity.pdbx_description
1 polymer ?
#
loop_
_entity_poly.entity_id
_entity_poly.type
_entity_poly.pdbx_seq_one_letter_code
_entity_poly.pdbx_strand_id
1 'polypeptide(L)'
;MGVVLFAMACGLTAYGPMTGCESKPPTPANTGFASPDRYTTRGVIVELPDAKRVGNPDLMIQHERIADFKDSSGKVVGMNSMIMDFPLAPGLSIAGLAKGDKVEVVMEVDWSQLPPHRAASIKKIDAATVLDFSNPKK
;
A
#
# COMPACT_ATOMS: atom_id res chain seq x y z
N MET A 1 -12.21 75.15 -15.72
CA MET A 1 -12.81 76.13 -14.79
C MET A 1 -13.75 75.38 -13.86
N GLY A 2 -13.56 75.49 -12.55
CA GLY A 2 -14.44 74.87 -11.55
C GLY A 2 -13.68 74.19 -10.42
N VAL A 3 -12.91 74.96 -9.66
CA VAL A 3 -12.38 74.57 -8.34
C VAL A 3 -13.50 74.80 -7.33
N VAL A 4 -13.83 73.80 -6.52
CA VAL A 4 -14.51 74.02 -5.23
C VAL A 4 -13.83 73.17 -4.17
N LEU A 5 -13.05 73.87 -3.33
CA LEU A 5 -12.62 73.47 -2.00
C LEU A 5 -13.86 73.24 -1.11
N PHE A 6 -13.86 72.19 -0.31
CA PHE A 6 -14.51 72.23 1.00
C PHE A 6 -13.67 71.51 2.05
N ALA A 7 -13.68 72.11 3.23
CA ALA A 7 -12.71 71.97 4.29
C ALA A 7 -13.05 70.85 5.28
N MET A 8 -11.99 70.34 5.92
CA MET A 8 -11.85 70.21 7.38
C MET A 8 -12.96 69.48 8.16
N ALA A 9 -12.64 68.29 8.67
CA ALA A 9 -12.93 67.96 10.07
C ALA A 9 -12.02 66.83 10.55
N CYS A 10 -11.19 67.17 11.53
CA CYS A 10 -10.39 66.27 12.34
C CYS A 10 -11.33 65.51 13.28
N GLY A 11 -11.32 64.17 13.23
CA GLY A 11 -12.05 63.31 14.15
C GLY A 11 -11.23 62.08 14.44
N LEU A 12 -10.50 62.11 15.57
CA LEU A 12 -9.89 60.93 16.18
C LEU A 12 -10.99 59.95 16.56
N THR A 13 -10.97 58.75 15.99
CA THR A 13 -11.66 57.58 16.56
C THR A 13 -10.74 56.37 16.53
N ALA A 14 -10.73 55.69 17.67
CA ALA A 14 -9.73 54.74 18.09
C ALA A 14 -9.79 53.37 17.40
N TYR A 15 -8.63 52.72 17.34
CA TYR A 15 -8.35 51.29 17.50
C TYR A 15 -9.34 50.24 16.98
N GLY A 16 -8.86 49.45 16.02
CA GLY A 16 -9.27 48.07 15.81
C GLY A 16 -8.72 47.49 14.50
N PRO A 17 -7.64 46.66 14.51
CA PRO A 17 -7.28 45.89 13.33
C PRO A 17 -8.30 44.76 13.17
N MET A 18 -9.27 44.94 12.27
CA MET A 18 -10.06 43.80 11.79
C MET A 18 -9.17 42.92 10.92
N THR A 19 -8.55 41.97 11.62
CA THR A 19 -8.25 40.60 11.20
C THR A 19 -8.67 40.27 9.77
N GLY A 20 -7.67 40.04 8.91
CA GLY A 20 -7.86 39.51 7.58
C GLY A 20 -8.57 38.17 7.62
N CYS A 21 -9.69 38.08 6.91
CA CYS A 21 -10.21 36.82 6.42
C CYS A 21 -9.27 36.33 5.32
N GLU A 22 -8.19 35.68 5.70
CA GLU A 22 -7.45 34.81 4.79
C GLU A 22 -8.33 33.60 4.53
N SER A 23 -9.03 33.60 3.39
CA SER A 23 -9.71 32.43 2.86
C SER A 23 -8.67 31.38 2.54
N LYS A 24 -8.28 30.58 3.53
CA LYS A 24 -7.49 29.37 3.34
C LYS A 24 -8.22 28.54 2.29
N PRO A 25 -7.62 28.26 1.12
CA PRO A 25 -8.20 27.31 0.19
C PRO A 25 -8.45 26.01 0.96
N PRO A 26 -9.62 25.37 0.82
CA PRO A 26 -9.82 24.05 1.40
C PRO A 26 -8.66 23.18 0.91
N THR A 27 -7.84 22.70 1.85
CA THR A 27 -6.88 21.64 1.56
C THR A 27 -7.66 20.58 0.80
N PRO A 28 -7.24 20.16 -0.41
CA PRO A 28 -7.89 19.07 -1.10
C PRO A 28 -7.95 17.92 -0.12
N ALA A 29 -9.17 17.54 0.28
CA ALA A 29 -9.36 16.28 0.97
C ALA A 29 -8.74 15.25 0.04
N ASN A 30 -7.65 14.64 0.48
CA ASN A 30 -6.95 13.62 -0.27
C ASN A 30 -7.90 12.42 -0.25
N THR A 31 -8.92 12.42 -1.10
CA THR A 31 -9.77 11.27 -1.40
C THR A 31 -9.03 10.30 -2.33
N GLY A 32 -7.70 10.28 -2.25
CA GLY A 32 -6.88 9.26 -2.84
C GLY A 32 -7.05 8.02 -2.00
N PHE A 33 -7.50 6.93 -2.62
CA PHE A 33 -7.37 5.59 -2.04
C PHE A 33 -5.96 5.45 -1.47
N ALA A 34 -5.85 5.04 -0.21
CA ALA A 34 -4.55 4.80 0.41
C ALA A 34 -3.78 3.83 -0.51
N SER A 35 -2.53 4.14 -0.82
CA SER A 35 -1.72 3.26 -1.66
C SER A 35 -1.58 1.89 -0.98
N PRO A 36 -1.57 0.77 -1.73
CA PRO A 36 -1.41 -0.56 -1.15
C PRO A 36 -0.12 -0.66 -0.32
N ASP A 37 -0.17 -1.33 0.82
CA ASP A 37 1.04 -1.72 1.55
C ASP A 37 1.81 -2.75 0.70
N ARG A 38 3.14 -2.70 0.74
CA ARG A 38 4.02 -3.59 -0.03
C ARG A 38 4.98 -4.34 0.88
N TYR A 39 5.03 -5.66 0.72
CA TYR A 39 5.88 -6.56 1.50
C TYR A 39 6.74 -7.38 0.55
N THR A 40 8.06 -7.34 0.74
CA THR A 40 8.96 -8.25 0.02
C THR A 40 9.20 -9.47 0.89
N THR A 41 8.93 -10.66 0.36
CA THR A 41 9.19 -11.92 1.04
C THR A 41 9.79 -12.93 0.07
N ARG A 42 10.54 -13.90 0.60
CA ARG A 42 11.03 -15.03 -0.19
C ARG A 42 10.20 -16.26 0.14
N GLY A 43 10.23 -17.23 -0.75
CA GLY A 43 9.47 -18.46 -0.55
C GLY A 43 9.81 -19.53 -1.57
N VAL A 44 9.07 -20.62 -1.49
CA VAL A 44 9.10 -21.71 -2.47
C VAL A 44 7.73 -21.88 -3.10
N ILE A 45 7.69 -22.01 -4.43
CA ILE A 45 6.46 -22.33 -5.15
C ILE A 45 6.03 -23.74 -4.77
N VAL A 46 4.88 -23.85 -4.12
CA VAL A 46 4.27 -25.14 -3.76
C VAL A 46 3.38 -25.65 -4.90
N GLU A 47 2.76 -24.72 -5.63
CA GLU A 47 1.86 -25.03 -6.74
C GLU A 47 1.73 -23.84 -7.68
N LEU A 48 1.60 -24.12 -8.98
CA LEU A 48 1.33 -23.09 -10.01
C LEU A 48 -0.18 -22.90 -10.18
N PRO A 49 -0.62 -21.72 -10.68
CA PRO A 49 -2.00 -21.52 -11.07
C PRO A 49 -2.48 -22.58 -12.07
N ASP A 50 -3.66 -23.15 -11.82
CA ASP A 50 -4.33 -24.07 -12.73
C ASP A 50 -5.79 -23.68 -12.88
N ALA A 51 -6.13 -23.14 -14.05
CA ALA A 51 -7.49 -22.72 -14.39
C ALA A 51 -8.50 -23.88 -14.43
N LYS A 52 -8.03 -25.13 -14.51
CA LYS A 52 -8.89 -26.33 -14.49
C LYS A 52 -9.17 -26.82 -13.06
N ARG A 53 -8.44 -26.32 -12.07
CA ARG A 53 -8.57 -26.74 -10.67
C ARG A 53 -9.78 -26.08 -10.03
N VAL A 54 -10.65 -26.89 -9.44
CA VAL A 54 -11.81 -26.41 -8.66
C VAL A 54 -11.34 -26.02 -7.26
N GLY A 55 -11.70 -24.81 -6.81
CA GLY A 55 -11.43 -24.33 -5.45
C GLY A 55 -10.47 -23.15 -5.42
N ASN A 56 -9.18 -23.39 -5.64
CA ASN A 56 -8.15 -22.35 -5.62
C ASN A 56 -7.41 -22.36 -6.97
N PRO A 57 -7.65 -21.45 -7.91
CA PRO A 57 -6.93 -21.45 -9.17
C PRO A 57 -5.55 -20.79 -9.08
N ASP A 58 -5.15 -20.25 -7.92
CA ASP A 58 -4.04 -19.32 -7.78
C ASP A 58 -2.69 -19.99 -7.47
N LEU A 59 -1.63 -19.19 -7.59
CA LEU A 59 -0.25 -19.55 -7.28
C LEU A 59 -0.12 -19.78 -5.76
N MET A 60 0.40 -20.93 -5.36
CA MET A 60 0.62 -21.24 -3.93
C MET A 60 2.11 -21.13 -3.60
N ILE A 61 2.44 -20.33 -2.59
CA ILE A 61 3.82 -20.15 -2.13
C ILE A 61 3.87 -20.39 -0.62
N GLN A 62 4.86 -21.19 -0.18
CA GLN A 62 5.30 -21.17 1.20
C GLN A 62 6.27 -20.00 1.38
N HIS A 63 5.83 -18.93 2.02
CA HIS A 63 6.65 -17.74 2.20
C HIS A 63 7.35 -17.75 3.57
N GLU A 64 8.46 -17.04 3.66
CA GLU A 64 9.13 -16.75 4.93
C GLU A 64 8.29 -15.79 5.78
N ARG A 65 8.59 -15.74 7.08
CA ARG A 65 7.92 -14.82 8.00
C ARG A 65 8.04 -13.37 7.54
N ILE A 66 6.91 -12.65 7.52
CA ILE A 66 6.84 -11.21 7.24
C ILE A 66 6.67 -10.49 8.58
N ALA A 67 7.77 -10.01 9.16
CA ALA A 67 7.79 -9.52 10.53
C ALA A 67 6.94 -8.25 10.76
N ASP A 68 6.83 -7.44 9.72
CA ASP A 68 6.26 -6.09 9.71
C ASP A 68 4.87 -6.03 9.08
N PHE A 69 4.28 -7.18 8.76
CA PHE A 69 2.93 -7.25 8.21
C PHE A 69 1.92 -6.51 9.10
N LYS A 70 1.16 -5.60 8.50
CA LYS A 70 0.10 -4.83 9.15
C LYS A 70 -1.26 -5.44 8.87
N ASP A 71 -2.17 -5.38 9.84
CA ASP A 71 -3.58 -5.68 9.63
C ASP A 71 -4.34 -4.50 8.99
N SER A 72 -5.64 -4.64 8.79
CA SER A 72 -6.51 -3.61 8.19
C SER A 72 -6.64 -2.33 9.02
N SER A 73 -6.28 -2.37 10.30
CA SER A 73 -6.20 -1.17 11.16
C SER A 73 -4.86 -0.44 11.04
N GLY A 74 -3.91 -1.01 10.29
CA GLY A 74 -2.54 -0.51 10.17
C GLY A 74 -1.62 -0.95 11.31
N LYS A 75 -2.11 -1.79 12.23
CA LYS A 75 -1.30 -2.31 13.34
C LYS A 75 -0.39 -3.42 12.85
N VAL A 76 0.90 -3.34 13.17
CA VAL A 76 1.85 -4.42 12.90
C VAL A 76 1.51 -5.63 13.76
N VAL A 77 1.21 -6.74 13.09
CA VAL A 77 0.90 -8.05 13.70
C VAL A 77 1.89 -9.13 13.27
N GLY A 78 2.62 -8.88 12.18
CA GLY A 78 3.46 -9.87 11.53
C GLY A 78 2.64 -10.97 10.87
N MET A 79 3.30 -11.77 10.03
CA MET A 79 2.72 -12.93 9.38
C MET A 79 3.74 -14.06 9.46
N ASN A 80 3.35 -15.16 10.10
CA ASN A 80 4.19 -16.34 10.20
C ASN A 80 4.47 -16.93 8.81
N SER A 81 5.57 -17.67 8.69
CA SER A 81 5.82 -18.52 7.53
C SER A 81 4.68 -19.53 7.40
N MET A 82 4.01 -19.51 6.25
CA MET A 82 2.89 -20.39 5.91
C MET A 82 2.75 -20.55 4.39
N ILE A 83 1.95 -21.52 3.98
CA ILE A 83 1.51 -21.68 2.59
C ILE A 83 0.25 -20.84 2.39
N MET A 84 0.27 -19.92 1.44
CA MET A 84 -0.91 -19.15 1.05
C MET A 84 -0.96 -18.94 -0.46
N ASP A 85 -2.14 -18.56 -0.94
CA ASP A 85 -2.37 -18.12 -2.31
C ASP A 85 -1.78 -16.73 -2.56
N PHE A 86 -1.25 -16.53 -3.76
CA PHE A 86 -0.76 -15.27 -4.27
C PHE A 86 -1.43 -15.00 -5.63
N PRO A 87 -2.66 -14.44 -5.63
CA PRO A 87 -3.30 -13.98 -6.85
C PRO A 87 -2.36 -13.07 -7.64
N LEU A 88 -2.27 -13.26 -8.95
CA LEU A 88 -1.33 -12.50 -9.78
C LEU A 88 -1.90 -11.12 -10.11
N ALA A 89 -1.07 -10.07 -10.00
CA ALA A 89 -1.43 -8.76 -10.54
C ALA A 89 -1.68 -8.84 -12.06
N PRO A 90 -2.54 -7.97 -12.63
CA PRO A 90 -2.80 -7.96 -14.07
C PRO A 90 -1.52 -7.85 -14.89
N GLY A 91 -1.34 -8.78 -15.84
CA GLY A 91 -0.17 -8.82 -16.72
C GLY A 91 1.10 -9.41 -16.10
N LEU A 92 1.09 -9.83 -14.84
CA LEU A 92 2.22 -10.51 -14.23
C LEU A 92 2.38 -11.92 -14.82
N SER A 93 3.49 -12.14 -15.52
CA SER A 93 3.84 -13.46 -16.07
C SER A 93 4.62 -14.29 -15.06
N ILE A 94 4.30 -15.58 -15.01
CA ILE A 94 5.01 -16.61 -14.25
C ILE A 94 5.67 -17.65 -15.16
N ALA A 95 5.83 -17.32 -16.45
CA ALA A 95 6.44 -18.21 -17.43
C ALA A 95 7.86 -18.60 -16.99
N GLY A 96 8.19 -19.89 -17.09
CA GLY A 96 9.50 -20.43 -16.70
C GLY A 96 9.67 -20.68 -15.20
N LEU A 97 8.67 -20.40 -14.38
CA LEU A 97 8.62 -20.83 -12.98
C LEU A 97 8.03 -22.24 -12.88
N ALA A 98 8.52 -23.00 -11.92
CA ALA A 98 8.05 -24.35 -11.62
C ALA A 98 7.81 -24.55 -10.12
N LYS A 99 7.02 -25.56 -9.78
CA LYS A 99 6.93 -26.07 -8.41
C LYS A 99 8.33 -26.41 -7.89
N GLY A 100 8.63 -25.99 -6.66
CA GLY A 100 9.93 -26.15 -6.00
C GLY A 100 10.91 -24.99 -6.25
N ASP A 101 10.61 -24.07 -7.18
CA ASP A 101 11.44 -22.90 -7.38
C ASP A 101 11.40 -21.98 -6.17
N LYS A 102 12.59 -21.51 -5.77
CA LYS A 102 12.73 -20.45 -4.78
C LYS A 102 12.50 -19.12 -5.48
N VAL A 103 11.68 -18.28 -4.87
CA VAL A 103 11.29 -16.98 -5.43
C VAL A 103 11.37 -15.88 -4.39
N GLU A 104 11.62 -14.66 -4.86
CA GLU A 104 11.30 -13.42 -4.16
C GLU A 104 10.00 -12.85 -4.75
N VAL A 105 9.09 -12.45 -3.87
CA VAL A 105 7.77 -11.94 -4.22
C VAL A 105 7.56 -10.60 -3.54
N VAL A 106 7.03 -9.64 -4.29
CA VAL A 106 6.45 -8.43 -3.71
C VAL A 106 4.95 -8.64 -3.61
N MET A 107 4.46 -8.75 -2.39
CA MET A 107 3.03 -8.81 -2.06
C MET A 107 2.50 -7.40 -1.87
N GLU A 108 1.44 -7.06 -2.59
CA GLU A 108 0.64 -5.87 -2.33
C GLU A 108 -0.56 -6.25 -1.48
N VAL A 109 -0.87 -5.42 -0.49
CA VAL A 109 -2.06 -5.55 0.35
C VAL A 109 -2.87 -4.26 0.28
N ASP A 110 -4.07 -4.36 -0.27
CA ASP A 110 -5.06 -3.33 -0.34
C ASP A 110 -6.34 -3.83 0.34
N TRP A 111 -6.57 -3.35 1.56
CA TRP A 111 -7.73 -3.73 2.37
C TRP A 111 -9.08 -3.29 1.79
N SER A 112 -9.09 -2.49 0.71
CA SER A 112 -10.31 -2.13 -0.02
C SER A 112 -10.73 -3.14 -1.09
N GLN A 113 -9.88 -4.14 -1.38
CA GLN A 113 -10.09 -5.15 -2.42
C GLN A 113 -10.40 -6.54 -1.85
N LEU A 114 -11.03 -7.40 -2.66
CA LEU A 114 -11.21 -8.83 -2.38
C LEU A 114 -10.66 -9.68 -3.55
N PRO A 115 -9.68 -10.57 -3.31
CA PRO A 115 -8.89 -10.69 -2.08
C PRO A 115 -8.04 -9.43 -1.83
N PRO A 116 -7.66 -9.14 -0.57
CA PRO A 116 -6.92 -7.94 -0.24
C PRO A 116 -5.46 -8.01 -0.68
N HIS A 117 -4.93 -9.21 -0.96
CA HIS A 117 -3.54 -9.42 -1.32
C HIS A 117 -3.37 -9.91 -2.76
N ARG A 118 -2.22 -9.59 -3.36
CA ARG A 118 -1.77 -10.11 -4.65
C ARG A 118 -0.26 -10.07 -4.78
N ALA A 119 0.32 -10.91 -5.63
CA ALA A 119 1.69 -10.77 -6.08
C ALA A 119 1.79 -9.67 -7.15
N ALA A 120 2.52 -8.60 -6.84
CA ALA A 120 2.81 -7.51 -7.76
C ALA A 120 4.08 -7.78 -8.60
N SER A 121 5.02 -8.54 -8.06
CA SER A 121 6.16 -9.07 -8.80
C SER A 121 6.61 -10.40 -8.22
N ILE A 122 7.17 -11.25 -9.07
CA ILE A 122 7.77 -12.52 -8.70
C ILE A 122 9.04 -12.73 -9.50
N LYS A 123 10.11 -13.16 -8.83
CA LYS A 123 11.39 -13.42 -9.45
C LYS A 123 12.01 -14.69 -8.88
N LYS A 124 12.47 -15.58 -9.75
CA LYS A 124 13.27 -16.74 -9.35
C LYS A 124 14.59 -16.29 -8.73
N ILE A 125 14.95 -16.88 -7.60
CA ILE A 125 16.22 -16.67 -6.91
C ILE A 125 17.07 -17.94 -6.95
N ASP A 126 18.31 -17.84 -6.49
CA ASP A 126 19.26 -18.96 -6.51
C ASP A 126 18.72 -20.17 -5.74
N ALA A 127 18.81 -21.36 -6.34
CA ALA A 127 18.36 -22.60 -5.72
C ALA A 127 19.12 -22.96 -4.43
N ALA A 128 20.36 -22.48 -4.28
CA ALA A 128 21.17 -22.63 -3.08
C ALA A 128 20.77 -21.65 -1.96
N THR A 129 19.90 -20.67 -2.23
CA THR A 129 19.44 -19.72 -1.20
C THR A 129 18.79 -20.46 -0.03
N VAL A 130 19.33 -20.29 1.18
CA VAL A 130 18.71 -20.85 2.38
C VAL A 130 17.50 -19.99 2.76
N LEU A 131 16.33 -20.62 2.87
CA LEU A 131 15.09 -19.98 3.31
C LEU A 131 14.83 -20.31 4.78
N ASP A 132 14.32 -19.34 5.53
CA ASP A 132 13.93 -19.47 6.93
C ASP A 132 12.40 -19.50 7.09
N PHE A 133 11.88 -20.69 7.35
CA PHE A 133 10.46 -20.93 7.61
C PHE A 133 10.14 -20.99 9.12
N SER A 134 11.07 -20.58 9.98
CA SER A 134 10.86 -20.57 11.43
C SER A 134 9.89 -19.47 11.85
N ASN A 135 9.16 -19.75 12.93
CA ASN A 135 8.21 -18.81 13.53
C ASN A 135 8.61 -18.55 14.99
N PRO A 136 8.37 -17.33 15.52
CA PRO A 136 8.59 -17.05 16.92
C PRO A 136 7.76 -18.00 17.79
N LYS A 137 8.36 -18.46 18.90
CA LYS A 137 7.65 -19.26 19.90
C LYS A 137 6.61 -18.37 20.57
N LYS A 138 5.40 -18.90 20.76
CA LYS A 138 4.31 -18.25 21.49
C LYS A 138 4.60 -18.18 22.98
#